data_AF-A0A833WKS4-F1
#
_entry.id   AF-A0A833WKS4-F1
#
_cell.length_a   1.000
_cell.length_b   1.000
_cell.length_c   1.000
_cell.angle_alpha   90.00
_cell.angle_beta   90.00
_cell.angle_gamma   90.00
#
_symmetry.space_group_name_H-M   'P 1'
#
loop_
_entity.id
_entity.type
_entity.pdbx_description
1 polymer ?
#
loop_
_entity_poly.entity_id
_entity_poly.type
_entity_poly.pdbx_seq_one_letter_code
_entity_poly.pdbx_strand_id
1 'polypeptide(L)'
;MAKQGKRKEKEDQEQKAPPPKVAKTASVCEYCDKEFTTRGIPLHQKKCAKKQAHDKAEAKKTRSYKFCIVNEPIHEEILSFLSNQALTKMQMITGDRYQHCEPLLARYCCKCENDNPVISNKGLCRECETKRVYMYYPRAHHIDKHEAKDKYGVREKDLTNIHSTIPHSYDCVTLENYMIQLCGSKMEWIRYLAKRDMSKKKAQATRQQRAKEAEALLKSLAPGFAPYIWAIGFKKTDEELLRQCSQRFIALKEKLNERGLNLRASSTLCSDYVTSGGGNIEDVVRDTESAQSSSIQK
;
A
#
# COMPACT_ATOMS: atom_id res chain seq x y z
N MET A 1 -23.88 -57.69 -51.68
CA MET A 1 -25.30 -58.12 -51.75
C MET A 1 -26.08 -57.39 -50.67
N ALA A 2 -27.14 -56.68 -51.10
CA ALA A 2 -28.21 -56.12 -50.25
C ALA A 2 -29.01 -57.28 -49.59
N LYS A 3 -29.91 -57.17 -48.59
CA LYS A 3 -30.89 -56.16 -48.14
C LYS A 3 -31.22 -56.47 -46.67
N GLN A 4 -31.32 -55.46 -45.78
CA GLN A 4 -32.56 -54.97 -45.14
C GLN A 4 -33.74 -55.96 -44.93
N GLY A 5 -34.12 -56.13 -43.65
CA GLY A 5 -35.41 -55.64 -43.13
C GLY A 5 -36.48 -56.68 -42.76
N LYS A 6 -37.02 -56.61 -41.52
CA LYS A 6 -38.46 -56.34 -41.24
C LYS A 6 -38.80 -56.28 -39.74
N ARG A 7 -39.72 -55.35 -39.42
CA ARG A 7 -40.42 -55.05 -38.16
C ARG A 7 -41.61 -56.01 -37.89
N LYS A 8 -42.01 -56.14 -36.61
CA LYS A 8 -43.39 -55.98 -36.04
C LYS A 8 -43.34 -56.33 -34.53
N GLU A 9 -43.65 -55.41 -33.60
CA GLU A 9 -44.96 -55.18 -32.91
C GLU A 9 -45.52 -56.45 -32.21
N LYS A 10 -46.14 -56.50 -31.03
CA LYS A 10 -46.45 -55.66 -29.84
C LYS A 10 -47.57 -56.47 -29.14
N GLU A 11 -47.56 -56.74 -27.83
CA GLU A 11 -48.77 -56.82 -26.94
C GLU A 11 -48.49 -57.45 -25.56
N ASP A 12 -49.46 -57.24 -24.67
CA ASP A 12 -49.44 -56.89 -23.24
C ASP A 12 -49.65 -58.05 -22.24
N GLN A 13 -49.60 -57.67 -20.94
CA GLN A 13 -50.13 -58.34 -19.71
C GLN A 13 -49.28 -59.49 -19.12
N GLU A 14 -49.07 -59.64 -17.80
CA GLU A 14 -49.92 -59.32 -16.64
C GLU A 14 -49.08 -59.27 -15.33
N GLN A 15 -49.59 -58.55 -14.33
CA GLN A 15 -49.00 -58.23 -13.04
C GLN A 15 -48.84 -59.43 -12.08
N LYS A 16 -47.74 -59.48 -11.31
CA LYS A 16 -47.74 -59.96 -9.90
C LYS A 16 -46.73 -59.18 -9.05
N ALA A 17 -47.23 -58.45 -8.06
CA ALA A 17 -46.45 -57.74 -7.05
C ALA A 17 -45.96 -58.68 -5.93
N PRO A 18 -44.73 -58.50 -5.39
CA PRO A 18 -44.31 -59.08 -4.10
C PRO A 18 -44.34 -58.07 -2.92
N PRO A 19 -44.33 -58.55 -1.66
CA PRO A 19 -44.82 -57.87 -0.45
C PRO A 19 -43.82 -56.85 0.16
N PRO A 20 -44.25 -55.98 1.12
CA PRO A 20 -43.50 -54.80 1.51
C PRO A 20 -42.29 -55.17 2.37
N LYS A 21 -41.08 -54.86 1.87
CA LYS A 21 -39.85 -54.94 2.66
C LYS A 21 -39.75 -53.69 3.52
N VAL A 22 -39.75 -53.91 4.84
CA VAL A 22 -39.39 -52.98 5.92
C VAL A 22 -38.37 -51.95 5.44
N ALA A 23 -38.74 -50.67 5.52
CA ALA A 23 -37.89 -49.55 5.12
C ALA A 23 -36.57 -49.61 5.88
N LYS A 24 -35.49 -49.96 5.18
CA LYS A 24 -34.13 -49.87 5.73
C LYS A 24 -33.88 -48.39 5.99
N THR A 25 -33.71 -48.01 7.26
CA THR A 25 -33.28 -46.66 7.62
C THR A 25 -31.93 -46.39 6.94
N ALA A 26 -31.99 -45.57 5.90
CA ALA A 26 -30.83 -45.05 5.20
C ALA A 26 -30.48 -43.70 5.81
N SER A 27 -29.19 -43.44 5.99
CA SER A 27 -28.67 -42.18 6.47
C SER A 27 -27.78 -41.58 5.39
N VAL A 28 -27.78 -40.25 5.27
CA VAL A 28 -27.02 -39.52 4.26
C VAL A 28 -25.63 -39.19 4.80
N CYS A 29 -24.60 -39.37 3.98
CA CYS A 29 -23.24 -38.96 4.34
C CYS A 29 -23.09 -37.44 4.27
N GLU A 30 -22.76 -36.80 5.39
CA GLU A 30 -22.53 -35.35 5.54
C GLU A 30 -21.43 -34.76 4.64
N TYR A 31 -20.61 -35.58 3.97
CA TYR A 31 -19.49 -35.12 3.16
C TYR A 31 -19.70 -35.27 1.64
N CYS A 32 -20.63 -36.12 1.22
CA CYS A 32 -20.86 -36.39 -0.21
C CYS A 32 -22.34 -36.59 -0.59
N ASP A 33 -23.25 -36.39 0.38
CA ASP A 33 -24.70 -36.43 0.24
C ASP A 33 -25.28 -37.71 -0.35
N LYS A 34 -24.51 -38.81 -0.29
CA LYS A 34 -24.96 -40.14 -0.72
C LYS A 34 -25.61 -40.90 0.43
N GLU A 35 -26.69 -41.61 0.12
CA GLU A 35 -27.43 -42.46 1.07
C GLU A 35 -26.73 -43.81 1.27
N PHE A 36 -26.57 -44.19 2.54
CA PHE A 36 -26.03 -45.48 2.93
C PHE A 36 -26.94 -46.13 3.96
N THR A 37 -26.91 -47.46 4.03
CA THR A 37 -27.56 -48.17 5.13
C THR A 37 -26.95 -47.75 6.46
N THR A 38 -27.75 -47.74 7.52
CA THR A 38 -27.33 -47.42 8.91
C THR A 38 -26.07 -48.16 9.36
N ARG A 39 -25.83 -49.39 8.88
CA ARG A 39 -24.61 -50.16 9.16
C ARG A 39 -23.40 -49.74 8.31
N GLY A 40 -23.63 -49.24 7.10
CA GLY A 40 -22.58 -48.85 6.14
C GLY A 40 -22.07 -47.42 6.31
N ILE A 41 -22.87 -46.52 6.92
CA ILE A 41 -22.53 -45.10 7.02
C ILE A 41 -21.26 -44.79 7.83
N PRO A 42 -20.95 -45.45 8.97
CA PRO A 42 -19.76 -45.08 9.76
C PRO A 42 -18.45 -45.43 9.03
N LEU A 43 -18.44 -46.53 8.27
CA LEU A 43 -17.29 -46.94 7.47
C LEU A 43 -17.09 -46.02 6.26
N HIS A 44 -18.18 -45.62 5.62
CA HIS A 44 -18.13 -44.67 4.52
C HIS A 44 -17.66 -43.29 4.99
N GLN A 45 -18.24 -42.73 6.06
CA GLN A 45 -17.89 -41.41 6.58
C GLN A 45 -16.39 -41.30 6.90
N LYS A 46 -15.78 -42.32 7.52
CA LYS A 46 -14.34 -42.34 7.79
C LYS A 46 -13.49 -42.29 6.52
N LYS A 47 -13.89 -43.01 5.47
CA LYS A 47 -13.18 -42.99 4.17
C LYS A 47 -13.43 -41.69 3.40
N CYS A 48 -14.66 -41.18 3.46
CA CYS A 48 -15.07 -39.95 2.80
C CYS A 48 -14.39 -38.72 3.41
N ALA A 49 -14.32 -38.64 4.73
CA ALA A 49 -13.58 -37.57 5.43
C ALA A 49 -12.08 -37.60 5.10
N LYS A 50 -11.46 -38.79 5.05
CA LYS A 50 -10.04 -38.92 4.63
C LYS A 50 -9.82 -38.48 3.19
N LYS A 51 -10.71 -38.86 2.27
CA LYS A 51 -10.66 -38.42 0.87
C LYS A 51 -10.85 -36.92 0.77
N GLN A 52 -11.83 -36.34 1.46
CA GLN A 52 -12.06 -34.90 1.46
C GLN A 52 -10.85 -34.13 2.04
N ALA A 53 -10.22 -34.64 3.10
CA ALA A 53 -9.00 -34.07 3.67
C ALA A 53 -7.83 -34.16 2.69
N HIS A 54 -7.68 -35.29 1.99
CA HIS A 54 -6.70 -35.47 0.94
C HIS A 54 -6.93 -34.51 -0.23
N ASP A 55 -8.16 -34.43 -0.75
CA ASP A 55 -8.54 -33.56 -1.87
C ASP A 55 -8.37 -32.08 -1.49
N LYS A 56 -8.72 -31.69 -0.25
CA LYS A 56 -8.44 -30.34 0.29
C LYS A 56 -6.94 -30.07 0.43
N ALA A 57 -6.15 -31.07 0.81
CA ALA A 57 -4.68 -30.94 0.90
C ALA A 57 -4.03 -30.89 -0.50
N GLU A 58 -4.54 -31.64 -1.46
CA GLU A 58 -4.09 -31.66 -2.85
C GLU A 58 -4.47 -30.36 -3.57
N ALA A 59 -5.68 -29.84 -3.38
CA ALA A 59 -6.09 -28.54 -3.90
C ALA A 59 -5.29 -27.36 -3.30
N LYS A 60 -4.76 -27.52 -2.08
CA LYS A 60 -3.85 -26.55 -1.45
C LYS A 60 -2.40 -26.66 -1.94
N LYS A 61 -2.01 -27.77 -2.58
CA LYS A 61 -0.75 -27.82 -3.32
C LYS A 61 -0.99 -27.08 -4.63
N THR A 62 -0.37 -25.91 -4.77
CA THR A 62 -0.23 -25.24 -6.06
C THR A 62 0.30 -26.27 -7.05
N ARG A 63 -0.54 -26.73 -7.99
CA ARG A 63 -0.09 -27.58 -9.09
C ARG A 63 0.82 -26.72 -9.95
N SER A 64 2.11 -26.73 -9.66
CA SER A 64 3.13 -26.18 -10.56
C SER A 64 3.03 -26.96 -11.86
N TYR A 65 2.57 -26.29 -12.92
CA TYR A 65 2.64 -26.85 -14.26
C TYR A 65 4.12 -26.92 -14.63
N LYS A 66 4.70 -28.12 -14.65
CA LYS A 66 6.10 -28.31 -15.01
C LYS A 66 6.20 -28.34 -16.53
N PHE A 67 6.62 -27.23 -17.14
CA PHE A 67 7.04 -27.23 -18.53
C PHE A 67 8.25 -28.17 -18.67
N CYS A 68 8.17 -29.14 -19.57
CA CYS A 68 9.34 -29.94 -19.93
C CYS A 68 10.18 -29.13 -20.90
N ILE A 69 11.25 -28.51 -20.40
CA ILE A 69 12.25 -27.85 -21.23
C ILE A 69 13.03 -28.95 -21.95
N VAL A 70 12.80 -29.08 -23.25
CA VAL A 70 13.47 -30.10 -24.08
C VAL A 70 14.86 -29.62 -24.52
N ASN A 71 15.08 -28.30 -24.55
CA ASN A 71 16.33 -27.67 -24.98
C ASN A 71 16.58 -26.40 -24.14
N GLU A 72 17.56 -26.48 -23.23
CA GLU A 72 17.90 -25.41 -22.29
C GLU A 72 18.34 -24.12 -23.00
N PRO A 73 19.25 -24.15 -24.01
CA PRO A 73 19.58 -22.95 -24.78
C PRO A 73 18.39 -22.24 -25.42
N ILE A 74 17.46 -22.99 -26.03
CA ILE A 74 16.28 -22.41 -26.67
C ILE A 74 15.35 -21.78 -25.62
N HIS A 75 15.23 -22.42 -24.46
CA HIS A 75 14.42 -21.90 -23.36
C HIS A 75 14.97 -20.58 -22.83
N GLU A 76 16.28 -20.50 -22.55
CA GLU A 76 16.91 -19.25 -22.10
C GLU A 76 16.79 -18.13 -23.14
N GLU A 77 16.94 -18.47 -24.43
CA GLU A 77 16.74 -17.51 -25.52
C GLU A 77 15.29 -16.98 -25.52
N ILE A 78 14.29 -17.85 -25.36
CA ILE A 78 12.88 -17.43 -25.24
C ILE A 78 12.68 -16.51 -24.03
N LEU A 79 13.24 -16.87 -22.87
CA LEU A 79 13.13 -16.05 -21.66
C LEU A 79 13.73 -14.66 -21.85
N SER A 80 14.79 -14.53 -22.65
CA SER A 80 15.46 -13.25 -22.92
C SER A 80 14.58 -12.23 -23.64
N PHE A 81 13.60 -12.69 -24.43
CA PHE A 81 12.63 -11.84 -25.12
C PHE A 81 11.46 -11.39 -24.24
N LEU A 82 11.28 -12.02 -23.08
CA LEU A 82 10.15 -11.73 -22.20
C LEU A 82 10.43 -10.50 -21.34
N SER A 83 9.39 -9.69 -21.17
CA SER A 83 9.41 -8.57 -20.22
C SER A 83 9.50 -9.09 -18.78
N ASN A 84 10.00 -8.25 -17.87
CA ASN A 84 10.02 -8.57 -16.45
C ASN A 84 8.61 -8.86 -15.92
N GLN A 85 7.60 -8.16 -16.41
CA GLN A 85 6.21 -8.45 -16.06
C GLN A 85 5.76 -9.83 -16.53
N ALA A 86 6.12 -10.24 -17.76
CA ALA A 86 5.81 -11.58 -18.27
C ALA A 86 6.53 -12.66 -17.45
N LEU A 87 7.83 -12.47 -17.18
CA LEU A 87 8.63 -13.38 -16.34
C LEU A 87 8.07 -13.48 -14.92
N THR A 88 7.62 -12.36 -14.33
CA THR A 88 7.01 -12.36 -12.99
C THR A 88 5.71 -13.18 -12.96
N LYS A 89 4.86 -13.05 -13.99
CA LYS A 89 3.63 -13.85 -14.11
C LYS A 89 3.94 -15.32 -14.34
N MET A 90 4.90 -15.64 -15.21
CA MET A 90 5.35 -17.01 -15.43
C MET A 90 5.85 -17.64 -14.13
N GLN A 91 6.65 -16.91 -13.34
CA GLN A 91 7.17 -17.35 -12.04
C GLN A 91 6.04 -17.63 -11.05
N MET A 92 4.99 -16.81 -11.03
CA MET A 92 3.82 -17.05 -10.18
C MET A 92 3.03 -18.32 -10.58
N ILE A 93 2.96 -18.63 -11.88
CA ILE A 93 2.21 -19.78 -12.41
C ILE A 93 3.00 -21.08 -12.24
N THR A 94 4.28 -21.05 -12.60
CA THR A 94 5.16 -22.23 -12.61
C THR A 94 5.75 -22.52 -11.23
N GLY A 95 5.95 -21.49 -10.41
CA GLY A 95 6.70 -21.59 -9.16
C GLY A 95 8.22 -21.56 -9.36
N ASP A 96 8.69 -21.48 -10.61
CA ASP A 96 10.10 -21.45 -10.96
C ASP A 96 10.72 -20.08 -10.67
N ARG A 97 12.05 -20.03 -10.53
CA ARG A 97 12.80 -18.78 -10.34
C ARG A 97 13.59 -18.46 -11.60
N TYR A 98 13.21 -17.38 -12.29
CA TYR A 98 13.93 -16.92 -13.47
C TYR A 98 14.99 -15.88 -13.08
N GLN A 99 16.23 -16.04 -13.55
CA GLN A 99 17.38 -15.25 -13.11
C GLN A 99 17.24 -13.74 -13.42
N HIS A 100 16.59 -13.40 -14.52
CA HIS A 100 16.37 -12.01 -14.96
C HIS A 100 15.04 -11.41 -14.47
N CYS A 101 14.30 -12.14 -13.64
CA CYS A 101 13.04 -11.68 -13.07
C CYS A 101 13.26 -10.89 -11.78
N GLU A 102 12.71 -9.69 -11.74
CA GLU A 102 12.63 -8.81 -10.58
C GLU A 102 11.17 -8.54 -10.20
N PRO A 103 10.52 -9.46 -9.45
CA PRO A 103 9.09 -9.36 -9.12
C PRO A 103 8.71 -8.08 -8.38
N LEU A 104 9.65 -7.53 -7.58
CA LEU A 104 9.43 -6.30 -6.81
C LEU A 104 9.24 -5.07 -7.71
N LEU A 105 9.79 -5.08 -8.93
CA LEU A 105 9.63 -3.99 -9.88
C LEU A 105 8.26 -4.03 -10.58
N ALA A 106 7.63 -5.19 -10.69
CA ALA A 106 6.35 -5.35 -11.37
C ALA A 106 5.24 -4.46 -10.77
N ARG A 107 5.32 -4.10 -9.49
CA ARG A 107 4.36 -3.17 -8.84
C ARG A 107 4.48 -1.71 -9.32
N TYR A 108 5.60 -1.35 -9.94
CA TYR A 108 5.84 -0.04 -10.55
C TYR A 108 5.53 -0.05 -12.05
N CYS A 109 5.25 -1.22 -12.62
CA CYS A 109 4.89 -1.36 -14.02
C CYS A 109 3.37 -1.23 -14.22
N CYS A 110 2.98 -0.64 -15.33
CA CYS A 110 1.63 -0.73 -15.87
C CYS A 110 1.28 -2.19 -16.16
N LYS A 111 0.01 -2.55 -16.05
CA LYS A 111 -0.50 -3.91 -16.29
C LYS A 111 -0.48 -4.36 -17.76
N CYS A 112 0.09 -3.56 -18.66
CA CYS A 112 0.11 -3.79 -20.10
C CYS A 112 1.23 -4.71 -20.59
N GLU A 113 1.95 -5.37 -19.68
CA GLU A 113 2.96 -6.39 -19.97
C GLU A 113 4.23 -5.93 -20.67
N ASN A 114 4.43 -4.61 -20.84
CA ASN A 114 5.54 -4.03 -21.61
C ASN A 114 6.57 -3.26 -20.76
N ASP A 115 6.74 -3.60 -19.48
CA ASP A 115 7.67 -2.92 -18.55
C ASP A 115 7.62 -1.39 -18.64
N ASN A 116 6.40 -0.86 -18.80
CA ASN A 116 6.17 0.57 -18.84
C ASN A 116 5.92 1.06 -17.40
N PRO A 117 6.56 2.13 -16.94
CA PRO A 117 6.29 2.66 -15.61
C PRO A 117 4.86 3.18 -15.48
N VAL A 118 4.31 3.06 -14.28
CA VAL A 118 3.08 3.77 -13.88
C VAL A 118 3.41 5.24 -13.73
N ILE A 119 2.84 6.07 -14.60
CA ILE A 119 3.00 7.52 -14.57
C ILE A 119 1.67 8.24 -14.33
N SER A 120 0.54 7.54 -14.46
CA SER A 120 -0.78 8.05 -14.12
C SER A 120 -1.16 7.69 -12.69
N ASN A 121 -1.88 8.59 -12.00
CA ASN A 121 -2.50 8.32 -10.70
C ASN A 121 -3.47 7.12 -10.74
N LYS A 122 -3.92 6.70 -11.93
CA LYS A 122 -4.81 5.56 -12.13
C LYS A 122 -4.08 4.22 -12.31
N GLY A 123 -2.77 4.17 -12.09
CA GLY A 123 -2.00 2.93 -12.21
C GLY A 123 -1.66 2.54 -13.66
N LEU A 124 -1.60 3.52 -14.57
CA LEU A 124 -1.40 3.31 -16.00
C LEU A 124 -0.12 3.98 -16.49
N CYS A 125 0.49 3.42 -17.55
CA CYS A 125 1.50 4.11 -18.34
C CYS A 125 0.83 5.10 -19.31
N ARG A 126 1.62 5.97 -19.96
CA ARG A 126 1.11 6.97 -20.92
C ARG A 126 0.29 6.34 -22.02
N GLU A 127 0.76 5.27 -22.64
CA GLU A 127 0.09 4.63 -23.76
C GLU A 127 -1.29 4.08 -23.37
N CYS A 128 -1.36 3.41 -22.21
CA CYS A 128 -2.63 2.89 -21.68
C CYS A 128 -3.57 4.00 -21.23
N GLU A 129 -3.04 5.09 -20.66
CA GLU A 129 -3.83 6.26 -20.32
C GLU A 129 -4.38 6.94 -21.56
N THR A 130 -3.56 7.11 -22.60
CA THR A 130 -3.96 7.73 -23.87
C THR A 130 -5.08 6.93 -24.53
N LYS A 131 -4.95 5.60 -24.62
CA LYS A 131 -6.01 4.70 -25.14
C LYS A 131 -7.36 4.87 -24.42
N ARG A 132 -7.34 5.20 -23.13
CA ARG A 132 -8.55 5.46 -22.34
C ARG A 132 -9.12 6.87 -22.58
N VAL A 133 -8.26 7.85 -22.82
CA VAL A 133 -8.64 9.28 -22.95
C VAL A 133 -9.12 9.65 -24.36
N TYR A 134 -8.82 8.83 -25.38
CA TYR A 134 -9.32 8.99 -26.76
C TYR A 134 -10.85 9.10 -26.90
N MET A 135 -11.63 8.95 -25.83
CA MET A 135 -13.05 9.23 -25.83
C MET A 135 -13.46 10.68 -25.49
N TYR A 136 -12.60 11.55 -24.94
CA TYR A 136 -13.10 12.87 -24.45
C TYR A 136 -12.28 14.13 -24.76
N TYR A 137 -10.94 14.22 -24.69
CA TYR A 137 -10.21 15.47 -25.03
C TYR A 137 -8.72 15.25 -25.37
N PRO A 138 -8.14 15.93 -26.38
CA PRO A 138 -6.72 15.81 -26.76
C PRO A 138 -5.71 16.52 -25.82
N ARG A 139 -6.16 17.17 -24.74
CA ARG A 139 -5.31 18.02 -23.88
C ARG A 139 -4.49 17.26 -22.81
N ALA A 140 -4.48 15.93 -22.83
CA ALA A 140 -3.87 15.10 -21.77
C ALA A 140 -2.36 14.81 -21.96
N HIS A 141 -1.66 15.55 -22.82
CA HIS A 141 -0.23 15.34 -23.07
C HIS A 141 0.69 16.24 -22.28
N HIS A 142 0.13 17.23 -21.58
CA HIS A 142 0.89 18.24 -20.88
C HIS A 142 0.65 18.14 -19.38
N ILE A 143 1.73 18.08 -18.60
CA ILE A 143 1.67 18.03 -17.14
C ILE A 143 2.47 19.19 -16.54
N ASP A 144 2.12 19.57 -15.32
CA ASP A 144 2.86 20.61 -14.61
C ASP A 144 4.20 20.09 -14.05
N LYS A 145 5.00 21.04 -13.56
CA LYS A 145 6.29 20.80 -12.92
C LYS A 145 6.22 19.80 -11.75
N HIS A 146 5.19 19.90 -10.92
CA HIS A 146 5.03 19.03 -9.76
C HIS A 146 4.75 17.59 -10.20
N GLU A 147 3.85 17.42 -11.16
CA GLU A 147 3.53 16.12 -11.76
C GLU A 147 4.74 15.50 -12.47
N ALA A 148 5.53 16.26 -13.21
CA ALA A 148 6.76 15.76 -13.84
C ALA A 148 7.75 15.20 -12.79
N LYS A 149 7.93 15.89 -11.67
CA LYS A 149 8.81 15.44 -10.58
C LYS A 149 8.25 14.20 -9.88
N ASP A 150 6.95 14.17 -9.63
CA ASP A 150 6.34 13.11 -8.84
C ASP A 150 6.13 11.83 -9.65
N LYS A 151 5.52 11.93 -10.84
CA LYS A 151 5.18 10.78 -11.69
C LYS A 151 6.38 10.25 -12.47
N TYR A 152 7.19 11.13 -13.06
CA TYR A 152 8.31 10.73 -13.92
C TYR A 152 9.64 10.64 -13.19
N GLY A 153 9.76 11.33 -12.04
CA GLY A 153 10.99 11.32 -11.25
C GLY A 153 12.09 12.23 -11.77
N VAL A 154 11.73 13.19 -12.61
CA VAL A 154 12.64 14.24 -13.08
C VAL A 154 13.11 15.06 -11.88
N ARG A 155 14.41 15.38 -11.82
CA ARG A 155 14.97 16.23 -10.77
C ARG A 155 14.74 17.69 -11.10
N GLU A 156 14.68 18.52 -10.06
CA GLU A 156 14.51 19.98 -10.20
C GLU A 156 15.52 20.61 -11.17
N LYS A 157 16.79 20.25 -11.02
CA LYS A 157 17.88 20.73 -11.90
C LYS A 157 17.73 20.29 -13.35
N ASP A 158 17.13 19.12 -13.58
CA ASP A 158 17.01 18.54 -14.92
C ASP A 158 15.89 19.20 -15.71
N LEU A 159 14.84 19.70 -15.03
CA LEU A 159 13.71 20.38 -15.68
C LEU A 159 14.14 21.61 -16.49
N THR A 160 15.21 22.29 -16.10
CA THR A 160 15.75 23.44 -16.83
C THR A 160 16.29 23.08 -18.21
N ASN A 161 16.71 21.81 -18.39
CA ASN A 161 17.25 21.30 -19.65
C ASN A 161 16.17 20.67 -20.54
N ILE A 162 14.94 20.52 -20.04
CA ILE A 162 13.84 19.93 -20.80
C ILE A 162 13.08 21.08 -21.45
N HIS A 163 13.22 21.20 -22.76
CA HIS A 163 12.53 22.24 -23.52
C HIS A 163 11.02 22.09 -23.39
N SER A 164 10.34 23.20 -23.11
CA SER A 164 8.89 23.26 -23.15
C SER A 164 8.41 24.40 -24.04
N THR A 165 7.45 24.08 -24.90
CA THR A 165 6.69 25.02 -25.71
C THR A 165 5.70 25.86 -24.90
N ILE A 166 5.29 25.40 -23.71
CA ILE A 166 4.31 26.06 -22.86
C ILE A 166 4.94 26.34 -21.48
N PRO A 167 4.96 27.60 -21.01
CA PRO A 167 5.53 27.92 -19.70
C PRO A 167 4.97 27.03 -18.58
N HIS A 168 5.87 26.45 -17.79
CA HIS A 168 5.55 25.59 -16.63
C HIS A 168 4.76 24.31 -16.92
N SER A 169 4.62 23.94 -18.18
CA SER A 169 4.02 22.69 -18.63
C SER A 169 5.07 21.84 -19.34
N TYR A 170 4.94 20.52 -19.35
CA TYR A 170 5.88 19.61 -19.98
C TYR A 170 5.13 18.55 -20.77
N ASP A 171 5.56 18.29 -22.00
CA ASP A 171 5.01 17.21 -22.81
C ASP A 171 5.45 15.84 -22.26
N CYS A 172 4.49 14.96 -22.04
CA CYS A 172 4.68 13.63 -21.49
C CYS A 172 5.62 12.77 -22.34
N VAL A 173 5.55 12.86 -23.68
CA VAL A 173 6.43 12.08 -24.57
C VAL A 173 7.87 12.53 -24.42
N THR A 174 8.09 13.83 -24.37
CA THR A 174 9.39 14.45 -24.14
C THR A 174 9.98 14.03 -22.79
N LEU A 175 9.16 13.99 -21.73
CA LEU A 175 9.57 13.51 -20.42
C LEU A 175 9.93 12.01 -20.41
N GLU A 176 9.14 11.16 -21.08
CA GLU A 176 9.46 9.72 -21.20
C GLU A 176 10.79 9.53 -21.93
N ASN A 177 10.97 10.18 -23.08
CA ASN A 177 12.18 10.07 -23.87
C ASN A 177 13.40 10.56 -23.09
N TYR A 178 13.27 11.69 -22.38
CA TYR A 178 14.32 12.19 -21.49
C TYR A 178 14.68 11.17 -20.40
N MET A 179 13.69 10.59 -19.72
CA MET A 179 13.94 9.62 -18.65
C MET A 179 14.55 8.32 -19.17
N ILE A 180 14.13 7.85 -20.34
CA ILE A 180 14.73 6.68 -21.00
C ILE A 180 16.18 6.98 -21.39
N GLN A 181 16.47 8.15 -21.95
CA GLN A 181 17.83 8.57 -22.29
C GLN A 181 18.71 8.70 -21.03
N LEU A 182 18.17 9.25 -19.94
CA LEU A 182 18.87 9.42 -18.67
C LEU A 182 19.16 8.08 -17.99
N CYS A 183 18.22 7.14 -18.01
CA CYS A 183 18.34 5.85 -17.32
C CYS A 183 18.91 4.74 -18.21
N GLY A 184 18.93 4.92 -19.53
CA GLY A 184 19.37 3.94 -20.53
C GLY A 184 18.27 3.00 -21.05
N SER A 185 17.24 2.69 -20.24
CA SER A 185 16.09 1.90 -20.67
C SER A 185 14.85 2.17 -19.82
N LYS A 186 13.68 1.65 -20.26
CA LYS A 186 12.45 1.69 -19.46
C LYS A 186 12.59 0.91 -18.14
N MET A 187 13.26 -0.24 -18.17
CA MET A 187 13.51 -1.05 -16.97
C MET A 187 14.42 -0.35 -15.97
N GLU A 188 15.49 0.29 -16.44
CA GLU A 188 16.35 1.10 -15.55
C GLU A 188 15.60 2.30 -14.98
N TRP A 189 14.71 2.91 -15.77
CA TRP A 189 13.84 3.98 -15.28
C TRP A 189 12.88 3.46 -14.19
N ILE A 190 12.30 2.27 -14.34
CA ILE A 190 11.49 1.63 -13.29
C ILE A 190 12.31 1.40 -12.02
N ARG A 191 13.54 0.89 -12.12
CA ARG A 191 14.44 0.72 -10.97
C ARG A 191 14.72 2.05 -10.28
N TYR A 192 14.96 3.10 -11.06
CA TYR A 192 15.15 4.45 -10.54
C TYR A 192 13.93 4.95 -9.75
N LEU A 193 12.72 4.81 -10.30
CA LEU A 193 11.47 5.17 -9.62
C LEU A 193 11.29 4.35 -8.33
N ALA A 194 11.54 3.05 -8.39
CA ALA A 194 11.43 2.17 -7.23
C ALA A 194 12.37 2.58 -6.10
N LYS A 195 13.65 2.83 -6.41
CA LYS A 195 14.66 3.27 -5.44
C LYS A 195 14.29 4.62 -4.82
N ARG A 196 13.84 5.57 -5.64
CA ARG A 196 13.37 6.89 -5.19
C ARG A 196 12.21 6.77 -4.21
N ASP A 197 11.20 5.97 -4.55
CA ASP A 197 10.00 5.82 -3.72
C ASP A 197 10.29 5.09 -2.41
N MET A 198 11.15 4.07 -2.44
CA MET A 198 11.63 3.41 -1.21
C MET A 198 12.38 4.41 -0.30
N SER A 199 13.21 5.27 -0.90
CA SER A 199 13.93 6.31 -0.16
C SER A 199 12.97 7.35 0.44
N LYS A 200 11.97 7.81 -0.33
CA LYS A 200 10.90 8.71 0.15
C LYS A 200 10.14 8.09 1.33
N LYS A 201 9.70 6.83 1.20
CA LYS A 201 8.98 6.11 2.26
C LYS A 201 9.83 5.94 3.53
N LYS A 202 11.11 5.58 3.39
CA LYS A 202 12.03 5.46 4.53
C LYS A 202 12.19 6.81 5.25
N ALA A 203 12.43 7.89 4.51
CA ALA A 203 12.57 9.22 5.08
C ALA A 203 11.28 9.68 5.78
N GLN A 204 10.11 9.40 5.19
CA GLN A 204 8.82 9.69 5.81
C GLN A 204 8.61 8.90 7.10
N ALA A 205 8.91 7.60 7.11
CA ALA A 205 8.81 6.76 8.29
C ALA A 205 9.72 7.27 9.42
N THR A 206 10.97 7.67 9.11
CA THR A 206 11.89 8.28 10.09
C THR A 206 11.33 9.59 10.64
N ARG A 207 10.76 10.46 9.81
CA ARG A 207 10.15 11.73 10.26
C ARG A 207 8.94 11.47 11.16
N GLN A 208 8.08 10.53 10.79
CA GLN A 208 6.92 10.15 11.59
C GLN A 208 7.35 9.56 12.93
N GLN A 209 8.38 8.73 12.96
CA GLN A 209 8.91 8.16 14.19
C GLN A 209 9.47 9.26 15.11
N ARG A 210 10.30 10.17 14.59
CA ARG A 210 10.81 11.32 15.36
C ARG A 210 9.70 12.22 15.88
N ALA A 211 8.64 12.44 15.10
CA ALA A 211 7.49 13.23 15.53
C ALA A 211 6.75 12.55 16.69
N LYS A 212 6.55 11.23 16.63
CA LYS A 212 5.94 10.45 17.73
C LYS A 212 6.81 10.47 18.99
N GLU A 213 8.12 10.33 18.85
CA GLU A 213 9.07 10.40 19.97
C GLU A 213 9.07 11.79 20.62
N ALA A 214 9.10 12.85 19.82
CA ALA A 214 9.02 14.23 20.32
C ALA A 214 7.67 14.50 21.02
N GLU A 215 6.57 13.97 20.50
CA GLU A 215 5.25 14.09 21.14
C GLU A 215 5.18 13.32 22.47
N ALA A 216 5.74 12.11 22.52
CA ALA A 216 5.82 11.31 23.74
C ALA A 216 6.68 12.02 24.80
N LEU A 217 7.83 12.58 24.40
CA LEU A 217 8.67 13.39 25.26
C LEU A 217 7.89 14.59 25.82
N LEU A 218 7.25 15.40 24.96
CA LEU A 218 6.44 16.55 25.39
C LEU A 218 5.39 16.16 26.44
N LYS A 219 4.72 15.02 26.26
CA LYS A 219 3.72 14.51 27.20
C LYS A 219 4.32 14.00 28.51
N SER A 220 5.58 13.56 28.51
CA SER A 220 6.31 13.11 29.71
C SER A 220 6.91 14.25 30.55
N LEU A 221 7.00 15.46 29.99
CA LEU A 221 7.52 16.64 30.67
C LEU A 221 6.50 17.22 31.67
N ALA A 222 6.77 18.41 32.21
CA ALA A 222 5.99 19.00 33.30
C ALA A 222 4.48 19.06 33.01
N PRO A 223 3.61 18.79 34.01
CA PRO A 223 2.17 18.88 33.83
C PRO A 223 1.71 20.26 33.34
N GLY A 224 0.96 20.28 32.24
CA GLY A 224 0.48 21.50 31.58
C GLY A 224 1.48 22.17 30.63
N PHE A 225 2.72 21.67 30.53
CA PHE A 225 3.73 22.19 29.60
C PHE A 225 3.36 21.93 28.14
N ALA A 226 2.97 20.70 27.78
CA ALA A 226 2.57 20.38 26.40
C ALA A 226 1.40 21.23 25.89
N PRO A 227 0.27 21.39 26.64
CA PRO A 227 -0.79 22.33 26.28
C PRO A 227 -0.31 23.77 26.10
N TYR A 228 0.59 24.25 26.96
CA TYR A 228 1.15 25.60 26.85
C TYR A 228 1.99 25.78 25.58
N ILE A 229 2.89 24.84 25.29
CA ILE A 229 3.73 24.84 24.08
C ILE A 229 2.88 24.82 22.80
N TRP A 230 1.78 24.06 22.78
CA TRP A 230 0.85 24.05 21.66
C TRP A 230 0.12 25.39 21.52
N ALA A 231 -0.31 26.00 22.63
CA ALA A 231 -1.01 27.28 22.62
C ALA A 231 -0.15 28.44 22.10
N ILE A 232 1.16 28.43 22.38
CA ILE A 232 2.10 29.43 21.87
C ILE A 232 2.61 29.12 20.45
N GLY A 233 2.21 27.99 19.86
CA GLY A 233 2.61 27.60 18.51
C GLY A 233 4.10 27.25 18.36
N PHE A 234 4.77 26.80 19.42
CA PHE A 234 6.20 26.47 19.39
C PHE A 234 6.43 25.09 18.75
N LYS A 235 7.22 25.05 17.67
CA LYS A 235 7.36 23.88 16.76
C LYS A 235 8.70 23.13 16.85
N LYS A 236 9.59 23.45 17.79
CA LYS A 236 10.89 22.78 17.87
C LYS A 236 10.73 21.37 18.45
N THR A 237 11.48 20.43 17.87
CA THR A 237 11.47 19.00 18.23
C THR A 237 12.79 18.53 18.85
N ASP A 238 13.67 19.47 19.19
CA ASP A 238 14.96 19.15 19.82
C ASP A 238 14.72 18.74 21.28
N GLU A 239 15.18 17.54 21.66
CA GLU A 239 14.88 16.96 22.97
C GLU A 239 15.48 17.78 24.12
N GLU A 240 16.74 18.19 24.00
CA GLU A 240 17.44 18.92 25.04
C GLU A 240 16.82 20.31 25.25
N LEU A 241 16.50 20.99 24.14
CA LEU A 241 15.82 22.26 24.21
C LEU A 241 14.43 22.12 24.85
N LEU A 242 13.67 21.07 24.54
CA LEU A 242 12.36 20.82 25.16
C LEU A 242 12.47 20.59 26.67
N ARG A 243 13.50 19.89 27.13
CA ARG A 243 13.78 19.72 28.56
C ARG A 243 14.09 21.06 29.23
N GLN A 244 14.94 21.88 28.63
CA GLN A 244 15.27 23.22 29.14
C GLN A 244 14.05 24.15 29.14
N CYS A 245 13.20 24.10 28.10
CA CYS A 245 11.95 24.84 28.07
C CYS A 245 11.00 24.38 29.20
N SER A 246 10.90 23.07 29.45
CA SER A 246 10.07 22.53 30.53
C SER A 246 10.56 22.98 31.91
N GLN A 247 11.88 23.05 32.13
CA GLN A 247 12.44 23.55 33.38
C GLN A 247 12.10 25.04 33.60
N ARG A 248 12.27 25.87 32.56
CA ARG A 248 11.90 27.29 32.61
C ARG A 248 10.41 27.49 32.81
N PHE A 249 9.58 26.65 32.20
CA PHE A 249 8.14 26.63 32.42
C PHE A 249 7.78 26.35 33.88
N ILE A 250 8.40 25.35 34.51
CA ILE A 250 8.18 25.04 35.93
C ILE A 250 8.54 26.27 36.78
N ALA A 251 9.77 26.80 36.62
CA ALA A 251 10.25 27.92 37.41
C ALA A 251 9.35 29.16 37.29
N LEU A 252 8.96 29.52 36.05
CA LEU A 252 8.06 30.66 35.84
C LEU A 252 6.67 30.42 36.43
N LYS A 253 6.13 29.20 36.28
CA LYS A 253 4.82 28.84 36.81
C LYS A 253 4.80 28.88 38.34
N GLU A 254 5.84 28.40 39.01
CA GLU A 254 5.98 28.48 40.47
C GLU A 254 6.01 29.94 40.94
N LYS A 255 6.86 30.78 40.32
CA LYS A 255 6.96 32.21 40.67
C LYS A 255 5.68 33.00 40.44
N LEU A 256 4.95 32.72 39.36
CA LEU A 256 3.64 33.33 39.13
C LEU A 256 2.62 32.88 40.18
N ASN A 257 2.61 31.59 40.52
CA ASN A 257 1.70 31.04 41.53
C ASN A 257 1.95 31.63 42.93
N GLU A 258 3.21 31.87 43.31
CA GLU A 258 3.57 32.57 44.56
C GLU A 258 2.92 33.96 44.68
N ARG A 259 2.66 34.61 43.54
CA ARG A 259 2.01 35.93 43.43
C ARG A 259 0.50 35.84 43.14
N GLY A 260 -0.07 34.63 43.10
CA GLY A 260 -1.47 34.41 42.71
C GLY A 260 -1.78 34.67 41.23
N LEU A 261 -0.75 34.74 40.38
CA LEU A 261 -0.86 35.00 38.94
C LEU A 261 -0.91 33.69 38.15
N ASN A 262 -1.64 33.71 37.04
CA ASN A 262 -1.70 32.58 36.10
C ASN A 262 -0.78 32.79 34.89
N LEU A 263 -0.11 31.72 34.46
CA LEU A 263 0.68 31.70 33.23
C LEU A 263 -0.25 31.75 32.00
N ARG A 264 -0.12 32.80 31.17
CA ARG A 264 -0.91 32.99 29.95
C ARG A 264 -0.08 32.71 28.70
N ALA A 265 -0.63 31.91 27.78
CA ALA A 265 -0.01 31.66 26.48
C ALA A 265 -0.04 32.88 25.54
N SER A 266 -0.92 33.85 25.78
CA SER A 266 -0.98 35.10 25.02
C SER A 266 0.11 36.11 25.39
N SER A 267 0.85 35.90 26.49
CA SER A 267 1.94 36.78 26.89
C SER A 267 3.22 36.43 26.13
N THR A 268 3.68 37.35 25.29
CA THR A 268 4.93 37.21 24.54
C THR A 268 6.14 37.11 25.47
N LEU A 269 6.16 37.87 26.57
CA LEU A 269 7.24 37.80 27.57
C LEU A 269 7.33 36.42 28.22
N CYS A 270 6.19 35.84 28.60
CA CYS A 270 6.15 34.50 29.16
C CYS A 270 6.58 33.45 28.13
N SER A 271 6.10 33.54 26.89
CA SER A 271 6.47 32.60 25.84
C SER A 271 7.96 32.70 25.49
N ASP A 272 8.52 33.91 25.46
CA ASP A 272 9.93 34.14 25.12
C ASP A 272 10.86 33.65 26.23
N TYR A 273 10.51 33.88 27.50
CA TYR A 273 11.24 33.31 28.63
C TYR A 273 11.24 31.79 28.58
N VAL A 274 10.07 31.17 28.42
CA VAL A 274 9.93 29.70 28.40
C VAL A 274 10.64 29.08 27.19
N THR A 275 10.59 29.70 26.02
CA THR A 275 11.13 29.10 24.78
C THR A 275 12.59 29.44 24.52
N SER A 276 13.01 30.69 24.74
CA SER A 276 14.33 31.21 24.40
C SER A 276 15.18 31.64 25.60
N GLY A 277 14.56 31.89 26.75
CA GLY A 277 15.25 32.27 27.98
C GLY A 277 15.51 33.77 28.01
N GLY A 278 14.78 34.52 27.18
CA GLY A 278 14.84 35.97 27.14
C GLY A 278 14.32 36.57 28.44
N GLY A 279 15.11 37.46 29.02
CA GLY A 279 14.75 38.23 30.22
C GLY A 279 15.04 37.52 31.55
N ASN A 280 14.89 38.28 32.64
CA ASN A 280 14.95 37.75 33.99
C ASN A 280 13.54 37.32 34.45
N ILE A 281 13.44 36.20 35.17
CA ILE A 281 12.18 35.67 35.67
C ILE A 281 11.39 36.68 36.51
N GLU A 282 12.08 37.48 37.34
CA GLU A 282 11.42 38.46 38.23
C GLU A 282 10.84 39.64 37.44
N ASP A 283 11.52 40.05 36.36
CA ASP A 283 11.01 41.10 35.47
C ASP A 283 9.76 40.61 34.72
N VAL A 284 9.78 39.38 34.22
CA VAL A 284 8.62 38.77 33.53
C VAL A 284 7.41 38.66 34.47
N VAL A 285 7.63 38.32 35.75
CA VAL A 285 6.57 38.22 36.76
C VAL A 285 5.97 39.61 37.06
N ARG A 286 6.81 40.62 37.29
CA ARG A 286 6.37 42.01 37.56
C ARG A 286 5.56 42.61 36.40
N ASP A 287 5.98 42.33 35.17
CA ASP A 287 5.27 42.81 33.99
C ASP A 287 3.93 42.08 33.80
N THR A 288 3.89 40.77 34.13
CA THR A 288 2.66 39.97 34.13
C THR A 288 1.67 40.47 35.18
N GLU A 289 2.15 40.86 36.37
CA GLU A 289 1.35 41.47 37.44
C GLU A 289 0.71 42.77 36.95
N SER A 290 1.51 43.66 36.37
CA SER A 290 1.07 44.96 35.83
C SER A 290 -0.01 44.79 34.75
N ALA A 291 0.12 43.79 33.88
CA ALA A 291 -0.85 43.47 32.83
C ALA A 291 -2.17 42.87 33.36
N GLN A 292 -2.13 42.13 34.48
CA GLN A 292 -3.34 41.59 35.10
C GLN A 292 -4.10 42.65 35.90
N SER A 293 -3.41 43.53 36.62
CA SER A 293 -4.04 44.65 37.35
C SER A 293 -4.77 45.63 36.41
N SER A 294 -4.19 45.89 35.23
CA SER A 294 -4.81 46.76 34.22
C SER A 294 -5.98 46.12 33.46
N SER A 295 -6.16 44.79 33.54
CA SER A 295 -7.32 44.09 33.00
C SER A 295 -8.52 44.04 33.96
N ILE A 296 -8.30 44.29 35.26
CA ILE A 296 -9.37 44.29 36.29
C ILE A 296 -10.02 45.68 36.42
N GLN A 297 -9.35 46.74 35.94
CA GLN A 297 -9.84 48.12 35.97
C GLN A 297 -10.60 48.55 34.70
N LYS A 298 -10.86 47.64 33.76
CA LYS A 298 -11.72 47.85 32.59
C LYS A 298 -12.98 46.99 32.70
#